data_AF-A0A945VGQ2-F1
#
_entry.id   AF-A0A945VGQ2-F1
#
_cell.length_a   1.000
_cell.length_b   1.000
_cell.length_c   1.000
_cell.angle_alpha   90.00
_cell.angle_beta   90.00
_cell.angle_gamma   90.00
#
_symmetry.space_group_name_H-M   'P 1'
#
loop_
_entity.id
_entity.type
_entity.pdbx_description
1 polymer ?
#
loop_
_entity_poly.entity_id
_entity_poly.type
_entity_poly.pdbx_seq_one_letter_code
_entity_poly.pdbx_strand_id
1 'polypeptide(L)' 'MNINDFISRIEEEFDDIKPSTLEPDDILKEKFTWDSINALIFLAHVNVEYDVEITADELIESKTVRDLFNLVESKVETK' A
#
# COMPACT_ATOMS: atom_id res chain seq x y z
N MET A 1 9.46 8.09 5.53
CA MET A 1 8.44 7.29 6.26
C MET A 1 9.13 6.12 6.96
N ASN A 2 8.44 5.36 7.83
CA ASN A 2 8.93 4.04 8.25
C ASN A 2 7.99 2.97 7.69
N ILE A 3 8.55 1.83 7.26
CA ILE A 3 7.76 0.72 6.71
C ILE A 3 6.78 0.12 7.74
N ASN A 4 7.13 0.13 9.03
CA ASN A 4 6.23 -0.37 10.07
C ASN A 4 5.02 0.55 10.26
N ASP A 5 5.23 1.87 10.25
CA ASP A 5 4.12 2.84 10.32
C ASP A 5 3.21 2.70 9.09
N PHE A 6 3.80 2.52 7.90
CA PHE A 6 3.06 2.30 6.65
C PHE A 6 2.21 1.02 6.71
N ILE A 7 2.77 -0.08 7.21
CA ILE A 7 2.05 -1.34 7.42
C ILE A 7 0.89 -1.13 8.40
N SER A 8 1.15 -0.52 9.56
CA SER A 8 0.10 -0.31 10.56
C SER A 8 -1.04 0.56 10.03
N ARG A 9 -0.74 1.60 9.22
CA ARG A 9 -1.75 2.40 8.54
C ARG A 9 -2.62 1.58 7.59
N ILE A 10 -2.01 0.71 6.78
CA ILE A 10 -2.76 -0.19 5.89
C ILE A 10 -3.65 -1.14 6.71
N GLU A 11 -3.12 -1.74 7.78
CA GLU A 11 -3.91 -2.65 8.62
C GLU A 11 -5.05 -1.93 9.37
N GLU A 12 -4.91 -0.64 9.66
CA GLU A 12 -5.97 0.19 10.28
C GLU A 12 -7.08 0.56 9.27
N GLU A 13 -6.75 0.78 8.00
CA GLU A 13 -7.70 1.25 6.98
C GLU A 13 -8.49 0.10 6.31
N PHE A 14 -7.96 -1.13 6.32
CA PHE A 14 -8.58 -2.29 5.66
C PHE A 14 -9.05 -3.34 6.66
N ASP A 15 -10.36 -3.43 6.89
CA ASP A 15 -11.00 -4.43 7.77
C ASP A 15 -10.68 -5.90 7.38
N ASP A 16 -10.35 -6.15 6.10
CA ASP A 16 -9.96 -7.47 5.61
C ASP A 16 -8.58 -7.93 6.11
N ILE A 17 -7.76 -7.00 6.61
CA ILE A 17 -6.40 -7.27 7.07
C ILE A 17 -6.37 -7.22 8.59
N LYS A 18 -5.87 -8.29 9.21
CA LYS A 18 -5.73 -8.31 10.66
C LYS A 18 -4.52 -7.44 11.08
N PRO A 19 -4.63 -6.66 12.16
CA PRO A 19 -3.50 -5.93 12.71
C PRO A 19 -2.33 -6.85 13.05
N SER A 20 -1.11 -6.40 12.77
CA SER A 20 0.15 -7.12 12.98
C SER A 20 0.23 -8.47 12.27
N THR A 21 -0.35 -8.58 11.06
CA THR A 21 -0.27 -9.79 10.23
C THR A 21 0.40 -9.57 8.88
N LEU A 22 0.59 -8.32 8.47
CA LEU A 22 1.37 -7.95 7.31
C LEU A 22 2.86 -7.82 7.68
N GLU A 23 3.69 -8.49 6.91
CA GLU A 23 5.14 -8.31 6.91
C GLU A 23 5.58 -7.59 5.62
N PRO A 24 6.71 -6.86 5.63
CA PRO A 24 7.23 -6.19 4.45
C PRO A 24 7.38 -7.08 3.20
N ASP A 25 7.72 -8.34 3.43
CA ASP A 25 7.99 -9.34 2.39
C ASP A 25 6.72 -10.09 1.95
N ASP A 26 5.57 -9.80 2.57
CA ASP A 26 4.30 -10.41 2.18
C ASP A 26 3.83 -9.93 0.82
N ILE A 27 3.23 -10.86 0.07
CA ILE A 27 2.60 -10.57 -1.21
C ILE A 27 1.23 -9.92 -0.94
N LEU A 28 1.08 -8.68 -1.36
CA LEU A 28 -0.16 -7.90 -1.21
C LEU A 28 -1.38 -8.66 -1.77
N LYS A 29 -1.19 -9.33 -2.92
CA LYS A 29 -2.23 -10.11 -3.60
C LYS A 29 -2.71 -11.36 -2.85
N GLU A 30 -1.93 -11.83 -1.89
CA GLU A 30 -2.29 -13.00 -1.08
C GLU A 30 -2.93 -12.59 0.25
N LYS A 31 -2.58 -11.41 0.76
CA LYS A 31 -3.07 -10.89 2.05
C LYS A 31 -4.33 -10.04 1.93
N PHE A 32 -4.67 -9.58 0.74
CA PHE A 32 -5.81 -8.69 0.52
C PHE A 32 -6.70 -9.15 -0.64
N THR A 33 -8.00 -8.86 -0.53
CA THR A 33 -8.97 -9.13 -1.61
C THR A 33 -8.92 -8.00 -2.64
N TRP A 34 -8.12 -8.21 -3.68
CA TRP A 34 -8.03 -7.27 -4.79
C TRP A 34 -9.20 -7.46 -5.76
N ASP A 35 -10.20 -6.62 -5.63
CA ASP A 35 -11.13 -6.31 -6.71
C ASP A 35 -10.89 -4.88 -7.24
N SER A 36 -11.51 -4.55 -8.37
CA SER A 36 -11.31 -3.24 -9.00
C SER A 36 -11.72 -2.07 -8.11
N ILE A 37 -12.65 -2.26 -7.15
CA ILE A 37 -13.12 -1.21 -6.26
C ILE A 37 -12.13 -1.03 -5.11
N ASN A 38 -11.76 -2.13 -4.44
CA ASN A 38 -10.79 -2.13 -3.35
C ASN A 38 -9.42 -1.62 -3.79
N ALA A 39 -8.99 -1.94 -5.01
CA ALA A 39 -7.75 -1.41 -5.57
C ALA A 39 -7.78 0.12 -5.72
N LEU A 40 -8.92 0.67 -6.16
CA LEU A 40 -9.09 2.12 -6.31
C LEU A 40 -9.18 2.82 -4.96
N ILE A 41 -9.87 2.23 -3.99
CA ILE A 41 -9.92 2.74 -2.62
C ILE A 41 -8.52 2.78 -2.04
N PHE A 42 -7.79 1.65 -2.10
CA PHE A 42 -6.40 1.58 -1.66
C PHE A 42 -5.51 2.65 -2.29
N LEU A 43 -5.58 2.79 -3.63
CA LEU A 43 -4.83 3.80 -4.35
C LEU A 43 -5.16 5.22 -3.88
N ALA A 44 -6.45 5.52 -3.72
CA ALA A 44 -6.91 6.83 -3.27
C ALA A 44 -6.46 7.15 -1.84
N HIS A 45 -6.54 6.17 -0.93
CA HIS A 45 -6.08 6.33 0.45
C HIS A 45 -4.58 6.62 0.50
N VAL A 46 -3.75 5.83 -0.19
CA VAL A 46 -2.30 6.04 -0.23
C VAL A 46 -1.95 7.40 -0.86
N ASN A 47 -2.59 7.76 -1.97
CA ASN A 47 -2.34 9.02 -2.66
C ASN A 47 -2.71 10.24 -1.79
N VAL A 48 -3.80 10.17 -1.04
CA VAL A 48 -4.24 11.25 -0.15
C VAL A 48 -3.39 11.31 1.13
N GLU A 49 -3.14 10.18 1.77
CA GLU A 49 -2.41 10.11 3.06
C GLU A 49 -0.96 10.57 2.91
N TYR A 50 -0.29 10.16 1.84
CA TYR A 50 1.12 10.48 1.59
C TYR A 50 1.32 11.61 0.58
N ASP A 51 0.23 12.21 0.08
CA ASP A 51 0.25 13.31 -0.89
C ASP A 51 1.11 12.96 -2.13
N VAL A 52 0.93 11.74 -2.64
CA VAL A 52 1.63 11.16 -3.81
C VAL A 52 0.67 10.85 -4.95
N GLU A 53 1.22 10.69 -6.16
CA GLU A 53 0.48 10.20 -7.33
C GLU A 53 1.02 8.85 -7.77
N ILE A 54 0.37 7.79 -7.30
CA ILE A 54 0.58 6.42 -7.76
C ILE A 54 -0.55 6.05 -8.72
N THR A 55 -0.20 5.31 -9.76
CA THR A 55 -1.14 4.77 -10.75
C THR A 55 -1.52 3.32 -10.45
N ALA A 56 -2.65 2.87 -11.02
CA ALA A 56 -3.08 1.48 -10.88
C ALA A 56 -2.06 0.49 -11.46
N ASP A 57 -1.39 0.84 -12.56
CA ASP A 57 -0.31 0.02 -13.14
C ASP A 57 0.86 -0.14 -12.15
N GLU A 58 1.34 0.95 -11.55
CA GLU A 58 2.44 0.90 -10.56
C GLU A 58 2.06 0.10 -9.31
N LEU A 59 0.79 0.17 -8.88
CA LEU A 59 0.26 -0.65 -7.80
C LEU A 59 0.24 -2.14 -8.18
N ILE A 60 -0.14 -2.48 -9.42
CA ILE A 60 -0.17 -3.87 -9.92
C ILE A 60 1.24 -4.45 -10.07
N GLU A 61 2.21 -3.62 -10.43
CA GLU A 61 3.64 -3.96 -10.52
C GLU A 61 4.27 -4.17 -9.14
N SER A 62 3.79 -3.47 -8.11
CA SER A 62 4.20 -3.63 -6.72
C SER A 62 3.65 -4.92 -6.12
N LYS A 63 4.50 -5.95 -6.00
CA LYS A 63 4.07 -7.28 -5.54
C LYS A 63 3.99 -7.40 -4.03
N THR A 64 4.99 -6.85 -3.36
CA THR A 64 5.11 -6.92 -1.91
C THR A 64 4.77 -5.58 -1.26
N VAL A 65 4.50 -5.62 0.05
CA VAL A 65 4.31 -4.39 0.83
C VAL A 65 5.55 -3.50 0.74
N ARG A 66 6.75 -4.09 0.78
CA ARG A 66 8.02 -3.36 0.63
C ARG A 66 8.16 -2.70 -0.73
N ASP A 67 7.75 -3.36 -1.82
CA ASP A 67 7.79 -2.76 -3.17
C ASP A 67 6.91 -1.50 -3.21
N LEU A 68 5.69 -1.61 -2.71
CA LEU A 68 4.76 -0.49 -2.65
C LEU A 68 5.28 0.63 -1.74
N PHE A 69 5.83 0.31 -0.57
CA PHE A 69 6.44 1.29 0.32
C PHE A 69 7.56 2.06 -0.37
N ASN A 70 8.47 1.35 -1.05
CA ASN A 70 9.59 1.97 -1.78
C ASN A 70 9.08 2.87 -2.92
N LEU A 71 8.01 2.47 -3.60
CA LEU A 71 7.36 3.28 -4.62
C LEU A 71 6.80 4.58 -4.02
N VAL A 72 6.03 4.49 -2.94
CA VAL A 72 5.49 5.66 -2.23
C VAL A 72 6.63 6.57 -1.78
N GLU A 73 7.66 6.02 -1.14
CA GLU A 73 8.81 6.77 -0.64
C GLU A 73 9.54 7.51 -1.78
N SER A 74 9.79 6.83 -2.90
CA SER A 74 10.38 7.43 -4.10
C SER A 74 9.56 8.61 -4.62
N LYS A 75 8.22 8.50 -4.63
CA LYS A 75 7.33 9.59 -5.06
C LYS A 75 7.38 10.78 -4.10
N VAL A 76 7.39 10.52 -2.79
CA VAL A 76 7.52 11.55 -1.75
C VAL A 76 8.86 12.28 -1.89
N GLU A 77 9.97 11.57 -2.12
CA GLU A 77 11.31 12.16 -2.28
C GLU A 77 11.46 12.99 -3.57
N THR A 78 10.72 12.64 -4.62
CA THR A 78 10.74 13.40 -5.89
C THR A 78 9.88 14.67 -5.88
N LYS A 79 9.17 14.93 -4.76
CA LYS A 79 8.31 16.10 -4.58
C LYS A 79 9.08 17.28 -4.00
#